data_AF-A0A4P9XJZ1-F1
#
_entry.id   AF-A0A4P9XJZ1-F1
#
_cell.length_a   1.000
_cell.length_b   1.000
_cell.length_c   1.000
_cell.angle_alpha   90.00
_cell.angle_beta   90.00
_cell.angle_gamma   90.00
#
_symmetry.space_group_name_H-M   'P 1'
#
loop_
_entity.id
_entity.type
_entity.pdbx_description
1 polymer ?
#
loop_
_entity_poly.entity_id
_entity_poly.type
_entity_poly.pdbx_seq_one_letter_code
_entity_poly.pdbx_strand_id
1 'polypeptide(L)'
;PATQPVIKVVDGIEWIEFSYSVKGANRCYRMRADVNTVNLDQVPERFKHDNCLYPRADVPRDEYRGNRWGYETYCNQLGWRLAWLNRDVMGSKRGLLQRAVDSYRNLDRDTRSRRVARLEK
;
A
#
# COMPACT_ATOMS: atom_id res chain seq x y z
N PRO A 1 12.98 -9.12 14.51
CA PRO A 1 11.51 -9.31 14.36
C PRO A 1 10.91 -8.17 13.52
N ALA A 2 9.88 -8.44 12.70
CA ALA A 2 9.15 -7.37 12.02
C ALA A 2 8.31 -6.60 13.05
N THR A 3 8.51 -5.29 13.12
CA THR A 3 7.75 -4.38 13.98
C THR A 3 6.37 -4.12 13.41
N GLN A 4 5.41 -3.89 14.31
CA GLN A 4 4.09 -3.39 13.92
C GLN A 4 4.26 -2.03 13.23
N PRO A 5 3.58 -1.79 12.10
CA PRO A 5 3.64 -0.49 11.46
C PRO A 5 3.04 0.58 12.38
N VAL A 6 3.46 1.84 12.21
CA VAL A 6 2.91 2.99 12.94
C VAL A 6 2.65 4.15 11.99
N ILE A 7 1.57 4.90 12.23
CA ILE A 7 1.32 6.19 11.56
C ILE A 7 1.78 7.31 12.48
N LYS A 8 2.50 8.28 11.95
CA LYS A 8 2.92 9.51 12.63
C LYS A 8 2.56 10.71 11.79
N VAL A 9 2.08 11.77 12.44
CA VAL A 9 1.88 13.07 11.79
C VAL A 9 3.08 13.95 12.10
N VAL A 10 3.72 14.48 11.07
CA VAL A 10 4.86 15.42 11.19
C VAL A 10 4.52 16.61 10.30
N ASP A 11 4.45 17.80 10.89
CA ASP A 11 4.09 19.05 10.20
C ASP A 11 2.79 18.96 9.38
N GLY A 12 1.79 18.25 9.93
CA GLY A 12 0.49 18.04 9.27
C GLY A 12 0.50 16.96 8.18
N ILE A 13 1.63 16.30 7.91
CA ILE A 13 1.76 15.24 6.92
C ILE A 13 1.76 13.88 7.63
N GLU A 14 0.93 12.95 7.16
CA GLU A 14 0.91 11.57 7.64
C GLU A 14 2.08 10.78 7.05
N TRP A 15 2.77 10.02 7.91
CA TRP A 15 3.87 9.13 7.55
C TRP A 15 3.61 7.75 8.13
N ILE A 16 3.85 6.71 7.33
CA ILE A 16 3.86 5.33 7.80
C ILE A 16 5.30 4.86 8.00
N GLU A 17 5.56 4.26 9.16
CA GLU A 17 6.82 3.57 9.44
C GLU A 17 6.57 2.07 9.56
N PHE A 18 7.35 1.27 8.85
CA PHE A 18 7.29 -0.19 8.90
C PHE A 18 8.66 -0.81 8.68
N SER A 19 8.82 -2.06 9.11
CA SER A 19 10.03 -2.83 8.84
C SER A 19 9.78 -3.87 7.75
N TYR A 20 10.78 -4.05 6.88
CA TYR A 20 10.74 -5.05 5.82
C TYR A 20 12.09 -5.73 5.68
N SER A 21 12.11 -7.03 5.97
CA SER A 21 13.30 -7.87 5.82
C SER A 21 13.41 -8.43 4.41
N VAL A 22 14.57 -8.20 3.78
CA VAL A 22 14.92 -8.77 2.48
C VAL A 22 16.26 -9.48 2.62
N LYS A 23 16.32 -10.77 2.28
CA LYS A 23 17.53 -11.61 2.41
C LYS A 23 18.16 -11.59 3.81
N GLY A 24 17.33 -11.61 4.86
CA GLY A 24 17.79 -11.61 6.27
C GLY A 24 18.14 -10.24 6.84
N ALA A 25 18.31 -9.20 6.02
CA ALA A 25 18.53 -7.83 6.49
C ALA A 25 17.19 -7.15 6.77
N ASN A 26 16.93 -6.82 8.05
CA ASN A 26 15.76 -6.04 8.43
C ASN A 26 16.03 -4.54 8.20
N ARG A 27 15.15 -3.86 7.48
CA ARG A 27 15.25 -2.41 7.22
C ARG A 27 13.98 -1.71 7.64
N CYS A 28 14.12 -0.55 8.27
CA CYS A 28 13.01 0.34 8.58
C CYS A 28 12.80 1.31 7.41
N TYR A 29 11.54 1.46 7.00
CA TYR A 29 11.12 2.39 5.97
C TYR A 29 10.16 3.39 6.60
N ARG A 30 10.33 4.66 6.25
CA ARG A 30 9.38 5.74 6.51
C ARG A 30 8.88 6.23 5.16
N MET A 31 7.57 6.22 4.96
CA MET A 31 6.94 6.63 3.70
C MET A 31 5.82 7.63 3.99
N ARG A 32 5.68 8.63 3.13
CA ARG A 32 4.59 9.58 3.18
C ARG A 32 3.26 8.87 2.88
N ALA A 33 2.23 9.13 3.67
CA ALA A 33 1.04 8.31 3.79
C ALA A 33 -0.27 9.11 3.86
N ASP A 34 -0.25 10.40 3.57
CA ASP A 34 -1.41 11.27 3.39
C ASP A 34 -2.12 10.98 2.05
N VAL A 35 -2.51 9.71 1.86
CA VAL A 35 -3.00 9.16 0.59
C VAL A 35 -4.26 9.86 0.05
N ASN A 36 -4.96 10.62 0.88
CA ASN A 36 -6.13 11.41 0.48
C ASN A 36 -5.77 12.71 -0.25
N THR A 37 -4.51 13.16 -0.19
CA THR A 37 -4.04 14.36 -0.91
C THR A 37 -3.72 14.07 -2.37
N VAL A 38 -3.64 12.79 -2.77
CA VAL A 38 -3.33 12.38 -4.13
C VAL A 38 -4.60 12.25 -4.96
N ASN A 39 -4.71 13.07 -6.00
CA ASN A 39 -5.70 12.88 -7.05
C ASN A 39 -5.20 11.81 -8.05
N LEU A 40 -5.90 10.68 -8.13
CA LEU A 40 -5.56 9.56 -9.04
C LEU A 40 -5.78 9.89 -10.52
N ASP A 41 -6.59 10.89 -10.85
CA ASP A 41 -6.82 11.32 -12.23
C ASP A 41 -5.60 12.03 -12.82
N GLN A 42 -4.74 12.58 -11.94
CA GLN A 42 -3.49 13.23 -12.32
C GLN A 42 -2.31 12.24 -12.39
N VAL A 43 -2.50 10.99 -11.98
CA VAL A 43 -1.46 9.96 -12.03
C VAL A 43 -1.42 9.35 -13.43
N PRO A 44 -0.28 9.39 -14.15
CA PRO A 44 -0.18 8.84 -15.50
C PRO A 44 -0.52 7.35 -15.57
N GLU A 45 -1.20 6.94 -16.64
CA GLU A 45 -1.65 5.55 -16.79
C GLU A 45 -0.48 4.55 -16.80
N ARG A 46 0.63 4.92 -17.46
CA ARG A 46 1.87 4.14 -17.43
C ARG A 46 2.38 3.92 -16.00
N PHE A 47 2.28 4.93 -15.14
CA PHE A 47 2.69 4.81 -13.74
C PHE A 47 1.77 3.87 -12.96
N LYS A 48 0.45 3.94 -13.21
CA LYS A 48 -0.53 3.03 -12.61
C LYS A 48 -0.24 1.58 -13.01
N HIS A 49 -0.02 1.34 -14.30
CA HIS A 49 0.34 0.03 -14.82
C HIS A 49 1.62 -0.54 -14.18
N ASP A 50 2.70 0.25 -14.14
CA ASP A 50 3.99 -0.18 -13.58
C ASP A 50 3.90 -0.50 -12.06
N ASN A 51 3.01 0.20 -11.35
CA ASN A 51 2.79 0.08 -9.91
C ASN A 51 1.50 -0.67 -9.54
N CYS A 52 0.88 -1.39 -10.47
CA CYS A 52 -0.36 -2.12 -10.22
C CYS A 52 -0.07 -3.42 -9.45
N LEU A 53 -0.62 -3.58 -8.25
CA LEU A 53 -0.42 -4.76 -7.39
C LEU A 53 -1.27 -5.95 -7.85
N TYR A 54 -2.50 -5.68 -8.28
CA TYR A 54 -3.47 -6.66 -8.75
C TYR A 54 -3.90 -6.30 -10.18
N PRO A 55 -3.10 -6.65 -11.21
CA PRO A 55 -3.43 -6.32 -12.60
C PRO A 55 -4.78 -6.88 -13.07
N ARG A 56 -5.20 -8.02 -12.50
CA ARG A 56 -6.50 -8.64 -12.81
C ARG A 56 -7.69 -7.82 -12.33
N ALA A 57 -7.52 -6.93 -11.36
CA ALA A 57 -8.55 -6.06 -10.81
C ALA A 57 -8.47 -4.63 -11.35
N ASP A 58 -7.62 -4.40 -12.34
CA ASP A 58 -7.49 -3.12 -13.06
C ASP A 58 -8.46 -3.05 -14.25
N VAL A 59 -9.70 -3.46 -13.98
CA VAL A 59 -10.79 -3.55 -14.96
C VAL A 59 -12.11 -3.21 -14.26
N PRO A 60 -13.14 -2.81 -15.03
CA PRO A 60 -14.50 -2.67 -14.51
C PRO A 60 -15.01 -3.94 -13.80
N ARG A 61 -15.95 -3.76 -12.86
CA ARG A 61 -16.44 -4.85 -11.99
C ARG A 61 -17.07 -6.00 -12.79
N ASP A 62 -17.76 -5.66 -13.86
CA ASP A 62 -18.43 -6.52 -14.82
C ASP A 62 -17.46 -7.39 -15.64
N GLU A 63 -16.22 -6.92 -15.84
CA GLU A 63 -15.18 -7.68 -16.53
C GLU A 63 -14.34 -8.56 -15.58
N TYR A 64 -14.41 -8.29 -14.27
CA TYR A 64 -13.64 -8.99 -13.26
C TYR A 64 -14.17 -10.40 -12.97
N ARG A 65 -13.32 -11.41 -13.17
CA ARG A 65 -13.69 -12.84 -13.04
C ARG A 65 -13.52 -13.42 -11.63
N GLY A 66 -13.18 -12.62 -10.63
CA GLY A 66 -12.96 -13.07 -9.26
C GLY A 66 -14.03 -12.60 -8.27
N ASN A 67 -13.85 -12.95 -6.99
CA ASN A 67 -14.75 -12.53 -5.89
C ASN A 67 -14.17 -11.41 -5.01
N ARG A 68 -12.94 -10.94 -5.27
CA ARG A 68 -12.23 -9.96 -4.43
C ARG A 68 -12.05 -8.59 -5.07
N TRP A 69 -12.83 -8.26 -6.11
CA TRP A 69 -12.67 -7.02 -6.89
C TRP A 69 -12.52 -5.78 -6.00
N GLY A 70 -13.48 -5.53 -5.11
CA GLY A 70 -13.43 -4.34 -4.25
C GLY A 70 -12.18 -4.27 -3.37
N TYR A 71 -11.69 -5.40 -2.88
CA TYR A 71 -10.44 -5.47 -2.11
C TYR A 71 -9.21 -5.20 -2.99
N GLU A 72 -9.14 -5.83 -4.17
CA GLU A 72 -7.97 -5.75 -5.05
C GLU A 72 -7.87 -4.37 -5.70
N THR A 73 -8.99 -3.81 -6.17
CA THR A 73 -9.07 -2.44 -6.69
C THR A 73 -8.73 -1.41 -5.61
N TYR A 74 -9.20 -1.58 -4.37
CA TYR A 74 -8.79 -0.71 -3.25
C TYR A 74 -7.28 -0.77 -3.00
N CYS A 75 -6.68 -1.96 -3.04
CA CYS A 75 -5.22 -2.10 -2.90
C CYS A 75 -4.46 -1.44 -4.05
N ASN A 76 -4.96 -1.51 -5.28
CA ASN A 76 -4.37 -0.83 -6.43
C ASN A 76 -4.42 0.69 -6.23
N GLN A 77 -5.58 1.25 -5.89
CA GLN A 77 -5.75 2.68 -5.63
C GLN A 77 -4.82 3.17 -4.52
N LEU A 78 -4.77 2.45 -3.40
CA LEU A 78 -3.88 2.76 -2.29
C LEU A 78 -2.40 2.65 -2.71
N GLY A 79 -2.06 1.61 -3.47
CA GLY A 79 -0.72 1.39 -3.99
C GLY A 79 -0.25 2.51 -4.90
N TRP A 80 -1.09 2.98 -5.82
CA TRP A 80 -0.79 4.11 -6.69
C TRP A 80 -0.58 5.40 -5.91
N ARG A 81 -1.41 5.67 -4.91
CA ARG A 81 -1.28 6.86 -4.04
C ARG A 81 0.03 6.84 -3.25
N LEU A 82 0.33 5.72 -2.58
CA LEU A 82 1.58 5.55 -1.86
C LEU A 82 2.79 5.67 -2.80
N ALA A 83 2.71 5.07 -4.00
CA ALA A 83 3.79 5.13 -4.98
C ALA A 83 4.03 6.55 -5.48
N TRP A 84 2.94 7.28 -5.73
CA TRP A 84 2.99 8.66 -6.20
C TRP A 84 3.60 9.62 -5.18
N LEU A 85 3.29 9.42 -3.88
CA LEU A 85 3.87 10.21 -2.78
C LEU A 85 5.34 9.89 -2.53
N ASN A 86 5.81 8.69 -2.89
CA ASN A 86 7.12 8.16 -2.51
C ASN A 86 7.94 7.72 -3.72
N ARG A 87 7.86 8.46 -4.83
CA ARG A 87 8.51 8.12 -6.11
C ARG A 87 10.02 7.88 -5.95
N ASP A 88 10.69 8.70 -5.14
CA ASP A 88 12.13 8.61 -4.89
C ASP A 88 12.53 7.35 -4.10
N VAL A 89 11.64 6.84 -3.25
CA VAL A 89 11.90 5.69 -2.37
C VAL A 89 11.49 4.37 -3.03
N MET A 90 10.37 4.37 -3.77
CA MET A 90 9.80 3.15 -4.34
C MET A 90 10.60 2.57 -5.50
N GLY A 91 11.09 3.39 -6.43
CA GLY A 91 11.71 2.90 -7.66
C GLY A 91 10.90 1.77 -8.33
N SER A 92 11.56 0.71 -8.80
CA SER A 92 10.94 -0.50 -9.40
C SER A 92 10.66 -1.63 -8.39
N LYS A 93 10.66 -1.35 -7.08
CA LYS A 93 10.64 -2.38 -6.02
C LYS A 93 9.21 -2.82 -5.68
N ARG A 94 8.59 -3.62 -6.54
CA ARG A 94 7.20 -4.14 -6.35
C ARG A 94 6.96 -4.79 -4.97
N GLY A 95 7.95 -5.51 -4.43
CA GLY A 95 7.84 -6.13 -3.10
C GLY A 95 7.76 -5.12 -1.94
N LEU A 96 8.42 -3.97 -2.07
CA LEU A 96 8.35 -2.90 -1.08
C LEU A 96 6.98 -2.21 -1.13
N LEU A 97 6.44 -1.95 -2.33
CA LEU A 97 5.10 -1.38 -2.52
C LEU A 97 4.03 -2.29 -1.90
N GLN A 98 4.08 -3.60 -2.17
CA GLN A 98 3.16 -4.55 -1.55
C GLN A 98 3.22 -4.47 -0.02
N ARG A 99 4.42 -4.39 0.55
CA ARG A 99 4.61 -4.28 2.01
C ARG A 99 4.14 -2.96 2.58
N ALA A 100 4.29 -1.86 1.87
CA ALA A 100 3.76 -0.56 2.28
C ALA A 100 2.23 -0.60 2.32
N VAL A 101 1.59 -1.13 1.28
CA VAL A 101 0.13 -1.30 1.21
C VAL A 101 -0.38 -2.22 2.32
N ASP A 102 0.24 -3.38 2.51
CA ASP A 102 -0.14 -4.31 3.58
C ASP A 102 0.00 -3.67 4.97
N SER A 103 1.07 -2.91 5.19
CA SER A 103 1.31 -2.20 6.46
C SER A 103 0.24 -1.15 6.72
N TYR A 104 -0.06 -0.30 5.73
CA TYR A 104 -1.05 0.75 5.86
C TYR A 104 -2.44 0.19 6.13
N ARG A 105 -2.83 -0.86 5.40
CA ARG A 105 -4.14 -1.49 5.56
C ARG A 105 -4.34 -2.20 6.89
N ASN A 106 -3.28 -2.68 7.52
CA ASN A 106 -3.39 -3.31 8.82
C ASN A 106 -3.55 -2.28 9.97
N LEU A 107 -3.32 -0.99 9.70
CA LEU A 107 -3.54 0.10 10.65
C LEU A 107 -5.00 0.55 10.68
N ASP A 108 -5.65 0.55 9.53
CA ASP A 108 -7.07 0.86 9.40
C ASP A 108 -7.94 -0.29 9.93
N ARG A 109 -8.77 0.01 10.94
CA ARG A 109 -9.62 -0.96 11.64
C ARG A 109 -10.65 -1.62 10.72
N ASP A 110 -11.12 -0.93 9.68
CA ASP A 110 -12.14 -1.44 8.76
C ASP A 110 -11.54 -2.27 7.62
N THR A 111 -10.25 -2.07 7.29
CA THR A 111 -9.57 -2.77 6.19
C THR A 111 -8.48 -3.76 6.64
N ARG A 112 -8.33 -3.96 7.97
CA ARG A 112 -7.34 -4.84 8.62
C ARG A 112 -7.48 -6.31 8.20
N SER A 113 -6.34 -6.97 7.97
CA SER A 113 -6.30 -8.39 7.57
C SER A 113 -6.70 -9.34 8.71
N ARG A 114 -7.46 -10.40 8.38
CA ARG A 114 -7.86 -11.49 9.30
C ARG A 114 -6.68 -12.16 10.03
N ARG A 115 -5.46 -12.12 9.49
CA ARG A 115 -4.26 -12.67 10.15
C ARG A 115 -3.86 -11.85 11.38
N VAL A 116 -3.98 -10.53 11.32
CA VAL A 116 -3.65 -9.63 12.44
C VAL A 116 -4.70 -9.76 13.55
N ALA A 117 -5.98 -9.86 13.17
CA ALA A 117 -7.08 -10.07 14.12
C ALA A 117 -6.97 -11.38 14.94
N ARG A 118 -6.22 -12.38 14.47
CA ARG A 118 -6.02 -13.66 15.18
C ARG A 118 -4.83 -13.66 16.14
N LEU A 119 -3.87 -12.75 15.96
CA LEU A 119 -2.68 -12.65 16.82
C LEU A 119 -2.91 -11.78 18.07
N GLU A 120 -4.02 -11.05 18.12
CA GLU A 120 -4.44 -10.23 19.27
C GLU A 120 -5.40 -10.99 20.23
N LYS A 121 -5.55 -12.31 20.08
CA LYS A 121 -6.34 -13.19 20.96
C LYS A 121 -5.42 -14.12 21.73
#